data_AF-A0A7C2KYU1-F1
#
_entry.id   AF-A0A7C2KYU1-F1
#
_cell.length_a   1.000
_cell.length_b   1.000
_cell.length_c   1.000
_cell.angle_alpha   90.00
_cell.angle_beta   90.00
_cell.angle_gamma   90.00
#
_symmetry.space_group_name_H-M   'P 1'
#
loop_
_entity.id
_entity.type
_entity.pdbx_description
1 polymer ?
#
loop_
_entity_poly.entity_id
_entity_poly.type
_entity_poly.pdbx_seq_one_letter_code
_entity_poly.pdbx_strand_id
1 'polypeptide(L)' 'DADALFYLRVRGINLAAARSLLIYAFAGESMDQVKLLPLRTRLHELVVERLPQGELLRELV' A
#
# COMPACT_ATOMS: atom_id res chain seq x y z
N ASP A 1 0.64 2.09 -14.30
CA ASP A 1 1.59 2.28 -13.18
C ASP A 1 2.67 3.33 -13.37
N ALA A 2 3.25 3.51 -14.56
CA ALA A 2 4.27 4.55 -14.77
C ALA A 2 3.72 5.98 -14.50
N ASP A 3 2.51 6.27 -14.95
CA ASP A 3 1.85 7.55 -14.69
C ASP A 3 1.52 7.74 -13.21
N ALA A 4 1.01 6.69 -12.54
CA ALA A 4 0.72 6.74 -11.11
C ALA A 4 1.98 6.97 -10.27
N LEU A 5 3.08 6.28 -10.60
CA LEU A 5 4.40 6.55 -10.01
C LEU A 5 4.84 8.00 -10.26
N PHE A 6 4.69 8.50 -11.49
CA PHE A 6 5.02 9.87 -11.83
C PHE A 6 4.22 10.88 -11.00
N TYR A 7 2.90 10.72 -10.90
CA TYR A 7 2.03 11.59 -10.11
C TYR A 7 2.41 11.60 -8.62
N LEU A 8 2.66 10.44 -8.02
CA LEU A 8 3.09 10.34 -6.62
C LEU A 8 4.44 11.04 -6.42
N ARG A 9 5.37 10.86 -7.37
CA ARG A 9 6.68 11.51 -7.33
C ARG A 9 6.64 13.03 -7.47
N VAL A 10 5.78 13.55 -8.34
CA VAL A 10 5.57 15.01 -8.48
C VAL A 10 5.03 15.62 -7.20
N ARG A 11 4.25 14.86 -6.41
CA ARG A 11 3.77 15.27 -5.08
C ARG A 11 4.81 15.11 -3.97
N GLY A 12 6.07 14.85 -4.30
CA GLY A 12 7.17 14.77 -3.34
C GLY A 12 7.34 13.40 -2.67
N ILE A 13 6.56 12.38 -3.08
CA ILE A 13 6.73 11.03 -2.56
C ILE A 13 7.95 10.40 -3.24
N ASN A 14 8.92 9.94 -2.45
CA ASN A 14 10.10 9.31 -3.01
C ASN A 14 9.74 8.01 -3.75
N LEU A 15 10.61 7.56 -4.67
CA LEU A 15 10.34 6.42 -5.55
C LEU A 15 10.00 5.13 -4.77
N ALA A 16 10.70 4.88 -3.66
CA ALA A 16 10.50 3.66 -2.88
C ALA A 16 9.11 3.66 -2.21
N ALA A 17 8.75 4.75 -1.53
CA ALA A 17 7.44 4.93 -0.94
C ALA A 17 6.31 4.93 -1.98
N ALA A 18 6.50 5.58 -3.12
CA ALA A 18 5.52 5.58 -4.21
C ALA A 18 5.27 4.16 -4.74
N ARG A 19 6.32 3.35 -4.87
CA ARG A 19 6.19 1.94 -5.28
C ARG A 19 5.45 1.12 -4.24
N SER A 20 5.78 1.28 -2.96
CA SER A 20 5.12 0.54 -1.89
C SER A 20 3.64 0.91 -1.74
N LEU A 21 3.28 2.18 -1.94
CA LEU A 21 1.88 2.63 -2.00
C LEU A 21 1.11 1.95 -3.13
N LEU A 22 1.70 1.84 -4.32
CA LEU A 22 1.04 1.18 -5.45
C LEU A 22 0.89 -0.33 -5.23
N ILE A 23 1.90 -1.00 -4.65
CA ILE A 23 1.80 -2.42 -4.31
C ILE A 23 0.72 -2.63 -3.24
N TYR A 24 0.67 -1.76 -2.22
CA TYR A 24 -0.36 -1.81 -1.19
C TYR A 24 -1.76 -1.63 -1.79
N ALA A 25 -1.96 -0.63 -2.65
CA ALA A 25 -3.24 -0.38 -3.32
C ALA A 25 -3.67 -1.58 -4.18
N PHE A 26 -2.74 -2.14 -4.95
CA PHE A 26 -2.98 -3.35 -5.74
C PHE A 26 -3.38 -4.56 -4.88
N ALA A 27 -2.66 -4.80 -3.77
CA ALA A 27 -3.02 -5.87 -2.83
C ALA A 27 -4.37 -5.60 -2.14
N GLY A 28 -4.67 -4.33 -1.86
CA GLY A 28 -5.92 -3.85 -1.28
C GLY A 28 -7.15 -4.30 -2.07
N GLU A 29 -7.14 -4.15 -3.39
CA GLU A 29 -8.25 -4.58 -4.25
C GLU A 29 -8.59 -6.08 -4.08
N SER A 30 -7.59 -6.92 -3.84
CA SER A 30 -7.79 -8.35 -3.57
C SER A 30 -8.27 -8.61 -2.14
N MET A 31 -7.73 -7.89 -1.16
CA MET A 31 -8.12 -8.01 0.26
C MET A 31 -9.54 -7.50 0.53
N ASP A 32 -10.01 -6.52 -0.25
CA ASP A 32 -11.36 -5.96 -0.12
C ASP A 32 -12.47 -6.97 -0.42
N GLN A 33 -12.17 -8.03 -1.18
CA GLN A 33 -13.08 -9.15 -1.42
C GLN A 33 -13.29 -10.05 -0.18
N VAL A 34 -12.43 -9.91 0.84
CA VAL A 34 -12.53 -10.69 2.08
C VAL A 34 -13.67 -10.15 2.95
N LYS A 35 -14.76 -10.90 3.02
CA LYS A 35 -15.98 -10.53 3.76
C LYS A 35 -15.79 -10.49 5.28
N LEU A 36 -14.90 -11.32 5.81
CA LEU A 36 -14.64 -11.38 7.25
C LEU A 36 -13.73 -10.22 7.65
N LEU A 37 -14.31 -9.19 8.26
CA LEU A 37 -13.61 -7.96 8.63
C LEU A 37 -12.32 -8.21 9.44
N PRO A 38 -12.32 -9.03 10.51
CA PRO A 38 -11.09 -9.29 11.28
C PRO A 38 -9.97 -9.89 10.43
N LEU A 39 -10.31 -10.78 9.49
CA LEU A 39 -9.33 -11.38 8.59
C LEU A 39 -8.79 -10.35 7.60
N ARG A 40 -9.67 -9.53 7.02
CA ARG A 40 -9.26 -8.45 6.12
C ARG A 40 -8.29 -7.50 6.81
N THR A 41 -8.63 -7.01 8.00
CA THR A 41 -7.74 -6.14 8.80
C THR A 41 -6.38 -6.80 9.02
N ARG A 42 -6.36 -8.07 9.41
CA ARG A 42 -5.10 -8.80 9.63
C ARG A 42 -4.26 -8.94 8.36
N LEU A 43 -4.90 -9.11 7.19
CA LEU A 43 -4.19 -9.16 5.92
C LEU A 43 -3.54 -7.81 5.59
N HIS A 44 -4.25 -6.68 5.79
CA HIS A 44 -3.66 -5.35 5.58
C HIS A 44 -2.44 -5.12 6.48
N GLU A 45 -2.51 -5.48 7.75
CA GLU A 45 -1.36 -5.39 8.68
C GLU A 45 -0.16 -6.20 8.19
N LEU A 46 -0.39 -7.46 7.81
CA LEU A 46 0.67 -8.36 7.34
C LEU A 46 1.32 -7.86 6.03
N VAL A 47 0.54 -7.27 5.14
CA VAL A 47 1.06 -6.67 3.91
C VAL A 47 1.95 -5.47 4.24
N VAL A 48 1.51 -4.58 5.12
CA VAL A 48 2.32 -3.40 5.53
C VAL A 48 3.62 -3.84 6.20
N GLU A 49 3.60 -4.83 7.09
CA GLU A 49 4.79 -5.38 7.73
C GLU A 49 5.82 -5.98 6.74
N ARG A 50 5.36 -6.45 5.58
CA ARG A 50 6.19 -7.12 4.56
C ARG A 50 6.70 -6.17 3.48
N LEU A 51 6.06 -5.01 3.31
CA LEU A 51 6.43 -4.07 2.27
C LEU A 51 7.67 -3.25 2.66
N PRO A 52 8.55 -2.96 1.69
CA PRO A 52 9.55 -1.91 1.85
C PRO A 52 8.85 -0.60 2.24
N GLN A 53 9.43 0.18 3.16
CA GLN A 53 8.79 1.40 3.69
C GLN A 53 7.45 1.16 4.42
N GLY A 54 7.22 -0.05 4.95
CA GLY A 54 6.02 -0.40 5.72
C GLY A 54 5.71 0.57 6.88
N GLU A 55 6.73 1.04 7.60
CA GLU A 55 6.54 2.03 8.68
C GLU A 55 5.96 3.36 8.16
N LEU A 56 6.43 3.81 7.00
CA LEU A 56 5.92 5.04 6.37
C LEU A 56 4.51 4.83 5.81
N LEU A 57 4.17 3.62 5.39
CA LEU A 57 2.82 3.26 5.00
C LEU A 57 1.87 3.27 6.20
N ARG A 58 2.27 2.75 7.38
CA ARG A 58 1.41 2.78 8.58
C ARG A 58 0.94 4.18 8.97
N GLU A 59 1.73 5.21 8.68
CA GLU A 59 1.36 6.61 8.95
C GLU A 59 0.33 7.18 7.95
N LEU A 60 0.12 6.51 6.82
CA LEU A 60 -0.69 6.99 5.69
C LEU A 60 -2.03 6.27 5.51
N VAL A 61 -2.20 5.06 6.05
CA VAL A 61 -3.40 4.21 5.90
C VAL A 61 -4.15 3.96 7.20
#